data_AF-G9Y9R3-F1
#
_entry.id   AF-G9Y9R3-F1
#
_cell.length_a   1.000
_cell.length_b   1.000
_cell.length_c   1.000
_cell.angle_alpha   90.00
_cell.angle_beta   90.00
_cell.angle_gamma   90.00
#
_symmetry.space_group_name_H-M   'P 1'
#
loop_
_entity.id
_entity.type
_entity.pdbx_description
1 polymer ?
#
loop_
_entity_poly.entity_id
_entity_poly.type
_entity_poly.pdbx_seq_one_letter_code
_entity_poly.pdbx_strand_id
1 'polypeptide(L)'
;MQLNSQNGMTLPDVLVTLLLSSVVLLSTSQILVMLRAGSIKAQRWQQMQESITQLLDRIDKDLTRSGFCAQGCSVPQPMIASTSGESANSCLIVFYDLDTNGRIDLSSAATADSFGYRLRNGALETARGIQQCSGNGWDKITDEKEIKVSLFNVVPLYRGYEVQLALQRLKSPFTAVQQTRYILPENGWVVEK
;
A
#
# COMPACT_ATOMS: atom_id res chain seq x y z
N MET A 1 43.24 29.22 44.60
CA MET A 1 42.11 29.81 43.85
C MET A 1 42.64 31.00 43.07
N GLN A 2 42.89 30.86 41.77
CA GLN A 2 43.17 32.01 40.90
C GLN A 2 41.83 32.54 40.40
N LEU A 3 41.50 33.77 40.80
CA LEU A 3 40.36 34.52 40.29
C LEU A 3 40.78 35.10 38.93
N ASN A 4 40.14 34.65 37.85
CA ASN A 4 40.32 35.24 36.53
C ASN A 4 39.97 36.73 36.57
N SER A 5 40.84 37.57 36.00
CA SER A 5 40.54 38.99 35.75
C SER A 5 39.34 39.09 34.81
N GLN A 6 38.19 39.55 35.33
CA GLN A 6 37.03 39.84 34.50
C GLN A 6 37.28 41.15 33.74
N ASN A 7 37.76 41.04 32.52
CA ASN A 7 37.72 42.15 31.57
C ASN A 7 36.27 42.26 31.06
N GLY A 8 35.55 43.30 31.47
CA GLY A 8 34.20 43.57 31.01
C GLY A 8 34.16 43.85 29.50
N MET A 9 33.10 43.43 28.81
CA MET A 9 32.89 43.77 27.41
C MET A 9 32.55 45.26 27.29
N THR A 10 33.14 45.92 26.29
CA THR A 10 32.78 47.31 25.99
C THR A 10 31.42 47.36 25.29
N LEU A 11 30.71 48.49 25.38
CA LEU A 11 29.39 48.66 24.73
C LEU A 11 29.42 48.33 23.21
N PRO A 12 30.43 48.76 22.42
CA PRO A 12 30.54 48.38 21.01
C PRO A 12 30.69 46.87 20.78
N ASP A 13 31.44 46.16 21.64
CA ASP A 13 31.62 44.70 21.50
C ASP A 13 30.31 43.94 21.69
N VAL A 14 29.49 44.36 22.66
CA VAL A 14 28.16 43.78 22.89
C VAL A 14 27.26 44.03 21.69
N LEU A 15 27.27 45.25 21.13
CA LEU A 15 26.47 45.59 19.95
C LEU A 15 26.86 44.75 18.73
N VAL A 16 28.16 44.59 18.46
CA VAL A 16 28.65 43.74 17.35
C VAL A 16 28.27 42.28 17.58
N THR A 17 28.43 41.76 18.79
CA THR A 17 28.11 40.37 19.13
C THR A 17 26.62 40.07 18.96
N LEU A 18 25.74 40.99 19.39
CA LEU A 18 24.30 40.87 19.21
C LEU A 18 23.91 40.91 17.74
N LEU A 19 24.52 41.80 16.95
CA LEU A 19 24.29 41.88 15.50
C LEU A 19 24.65 40.55 14.83
N LEU A 20 25.85 40.03 15.06
CA LEU A 20 26.30 38.75 14.49
C LEU A 20 25.39 37.59 14.92
N SER A 21 25.02 37.52 16.20
CA SER A 21 24.13 36.48 16.73
C SER A 21 22.75 36.53 16.07
N SER A 22 22.20 37.73 15.86
CA SER A 22 20.90 37.91 15.22
C SER A 22 20.90 37.40 13.78
N VAL A 23 21.97 37.67 13.02
CA VAL A 23 22.13 37.19 11.64
C VAL A 23 22.21 35.67 11.59
N VAL A 24 22.95 35.05 12.52
CA VAL A 24 23.05 33.59 12.62
C VAL A 24 21.71 32.95 12.98
N LEU A 25 20.97 33.52 13.94
CA LEU A 25 19.65 33.02 14.35
C LEU A 25 18.62 33.11 13.22
N LEU A 26 18.63 34.20 12.45
CA LEU A 26 17.76 34.35 11.29
C LEU A 26 18.12 33.34 10.19
N SER A 27 19.40 33.17 9.90
CA SER A 27 19.89 32.21 8.89
C SER A 27 19.51 30.77 9.23
N THR A 28 19.73 30.36 10.48
CA THR A 28 19.39 29.01 10.96
C THR A 28 17.88 28.75 10.94
N SER A 29 17.06 29.75 11.29
CA SER A 29 15.59 29.65 11.17
C SER A 29 15.15 29.37 9.73
N GLN A 30 15.71 30.08 8.75
CA GLN A 30 15.36 29.88 7.34
C GLN A 30 15.73 28.47 6.85
N ILE A 31 16.93 28.00 7.20
CA ILE A 31 17.39 26.64 6.88
C ILE A 31 16.46 25.59 7.50
N LEU A 32 16.07 25.77 8.77
CA LEU A 32 15.17 24.85 9.46
C LEU A 32 13.80 24.77 8.77
N VAL A 33 13.24 25.91 8.35
CA VAL A 33 11.96 25.94 7.62
C VAL A 33 12.06 25.20 6.28
N MET A 34 13.15 25.42 5.53
CA MET A 34 13.39 24.72 4.26
C MET A 34 13.52 23.21 4.46
N LEU A 35 14.28 22.77 5.48
CA LEU A 35 14.44 21.35 5.81
C LEU A 35 13.12 20.71 6.22
N ARG A 36 12.30 21.40 7.04
CA ARG A 36 10.97 20.92 7.43
C ARG A 36 10.03 20.77 6.24
N ALA A 37 10.04 21.72 5.31
CA ALA A 37 9.22 21.63 4.10
C ALA A 37 9.62 20.42 3.23
N GLY A 38 10.94 20.20 3.08
CA GLY A 38 11.48 19.04 2.36
C GLY A 38 11.14 17.70 3.02
N SER A 39 11.29 17.60 4.34
CA SER A 39 11.01 16.36 5.08
C SER A 39 9.55 15.95 5.02
N ILE A 40 8.61 16.89 5.13
CA ILE A 40 7.17 16.61 5.00
C ILE A 40 6.84 16.06 3.62
N LYS A 41 7.41 16.63 2.56
CA LYS A 41 7.20 16.13 1.18
C LYS A 41 7.72 14.69 1.03
N ALA A 42 8.92 14.42 1.55
CA ALA A 42 9.51 13.08 1.53
C ALA A 42 8.69 12.06 2.33
N GLN A 43 8.24 12.42 3.54
CA GLN A 43 7.38 11.57 4.37
C GLN A 43 6.07 11.22 3.66
N ARG A 44 5.41 12.19 3.03
CA ARG A 44 4.17 11.95 2.27
C ARG A 44 4.37 11.03 1.08
N TRP A 45 5.51 11.14 0.39
CA TRP A 45 5.87 10.22 -0.68
C TRP A 45 6.10 8.81 -0.13
N GLN A 46 6.85 8.67 0.97
CA GLN A 46 7.12 7.40 1.62
C GLN A 46 5.85 6.70 2.09
N GLN A 47 4.93 7.43 2.71
CA GLN A 47 3.63 6.89 3.16
C GLN A 47 2.82 6.31 1.98
N MET A 48 2.90 6.95 0.80
CA MET A 48 2.22 6.45 -0.41
C MET A 48 2.86 5.15 -0.91
N GLN A 49 4.19 5.04 -0.86
CA GLN A 49 4.93 3.83 -1.21
C GLN A 49 4.64 2.67 -0.25
N GLU A 50 4.55 2.95 1.05
CA GLU A 50 4.17 1.95 2.05
C GLU A 50 2.73 1.47 1.84
N SER A 51 1.81 2.38 1.49
CA SER A 51 0.41 2.04 1.24
C SER A 51 0.25 1.09 0.05
N ILE A 52 0.88 1.39 -1.10
CA ILE A 52 0.84 0.47 -2.27
C ILE A 52 1.51 -0.87 -1.95
N THR A 53 2.61 -0.84 -1.20
CA THR A 53 3.33 -2.07 -0.80
C THR A 53 2.45 -2.93 0.10
N GLN A 54 1.79 -2.36 1.10
CA GLN A 54 0.89 -3.10 2.01
C GLN A 54 -0.30 -3.73 1.27
N LEU A 55 -0.87 -3.02 0.30
CA LEU A 55 -1.96 -3.57 -0.54
C LEU A 55 -1.46 -4.75 -1.38
N LEU A 56 -0.31 -4.61 -2.03
CA LEU A 56 0.30 -5.69 -2.80
C LEU A 56 0.71 -6.87 -1.92
N ASP A 57 1.26 -6.64 -0.73
CA ASP A 57 1.63 -7.69 0.23
C ASP A 57 0.41 -8.50 0.69
N ARG A 58 -0.76 -7.86 0.79
CA ARG A 58 -2.01 -8.55 1.14
C ARG A 58 -2.45 -9.47 0.01
N ILE A 59 -2.47 -8.97 -1.22
CA ILE A 59 -2.82 -9.75 -2.42
C ILE A 59 -1.81 -10.88 -2.64
N ASP A 60 -0.52 -10.59 -2.44
CA ASP A 60 0.58 -11.55 -2.52
C ASP A 60 0.40 -12.71 -1.55
N LYS A 61 0.12 -12.42 -0.27
CA LYS A 61 -0.14 -13.47 0.73
C LYS A 61 -1.28 -14.40 0.33
N ASP A 62 -2.39 -13.84 -0.13
CA ASP A 62 -3.57 -14.62 -0.50
C ASP A 62 -3.36 -15.42 -1.79
N LEU A 63 -2.66 -14.85 -2.78
CA LEU A 63 -2.25 -15.56 -4.00
C LEU A 63 -1.24 -16.67 -3.71
N THR A 64 -0.26 -16.41 -2.85
CA THR A 64 0.77 -17.38 -2.45
C THR A 64 0.14 -18.60 -1.80
N ARG A 65 -0.89 -18.39 -0.96
CA ARG A 65 -1.67 -19.45 -0.30
C ARG A 65 -2.70 -20.13 -1.20
N SER A 66 -3.02 -19.56 -2.35
CA SER A 66 -4.05 -20.11 -3.24
C SER A 66 -3.77 -21.57 -3.60
N GLY A 67 -4.82 -22.39 -3.61
CA GLY A 67 -4.69 -23.83 -3.86
C GLY A 67 -4.33 -24.67 -2.63
N PHE A 68 -4.03 -24.07 -1.48
CA PHE A 68 -3.74 -24.83 -0.26
C PHE A 68 -4.98 -25.58 0.26
N CYS A 69 -4.81 -26.87 0.58
CA CYS A 69 -5.78 -27.66 1.33
C CYS A 69 -5.07 -28.69 2.23
N ALA A 70 -5.48 -28.78 3.49
CA ALA A 70 -4.80 -29.62 4.49
C ALA A 70 -4.89 -31.13 4.20
N GLN A 71 -5.98 -31.60 3.60
CA GLN A 71 -6.25 -33.03 3.36
C GLN A 71 -6.41 -33.38 1.87
N GLY A 72 -5.80 -32.58 0.97
CA GLY A 72 -5.83 -32.88 -0.47
C GLY A 72 -7.20 -32.74 -1.12
N CYS A 73 -8.06 -31.88 -0.59
CA CYS A 73 -9.35 -31.56 -1.19
C CYS A 73 -9.20 -30.79 -2.51
N SER A 74 -10.24 -30.83 -3.34
CA SER A 74 -10.27 -30.09 -4.60
C SER A 74 -10.46 -28.60 -4.32
N VAL A 75 -9.43 -27.81 -4.61
CA VAL A 75 -9.47 -26.35 -4.50
C VAL A 75 -9.73 -25.73 -5.88
N PRO A 76 -10.74 -24.85 -6.03
CA PRO A 76 -10.97 -24.16 -7.28
C PRO A 76 -9.76 -23.29 -7.69
N GLN A 77 -9.54 -23.15 -9.00
CA GLN A 77 -8.51 -22.24 -9.49
C GLN A 77 -8.86 -20.79 -9.18
N PRO A 78 -7.87 -19.91 -8.99
CA PRO A 78 -8.10 -18.47 -8.87
C PRO A 78 -8.90 -17.95 -10.08
N MET A 79 -9.98 -17.22 -9.79
CA MET A 79 -10.80 -16.59 -10.82
C MET A 79 -10.29 -15.17 -11.07
N ILE A 80 -9.97 -14.88 -12.34
CA ILE A 80 -9.65 -13.54 -12.81
C ILE A 80 -10.78 -13.09 -13.73
N ALA A 81 -11.38 -11.94 -13.42
CA ALA A 81 -12.48 -11.38 -14.18
C ALA A 81 -12.47 -9.85 -14.08
N SER A 82 -13.59 -9.22 -14.42
CA SER A 82 -13.79 -7.79 -14.28
C SER A 82 -15.20 -7.47 -13.76
N THR A 83 -15.35 -6.28 -13.18
CA THR A 83 -16.67 -5.72 -12.87
C THR A 83 -17.16 -4.88 -14.05
N SER A 84 -18.47 -4.82 -14.27
CA SER A 84 -19.06 -3.99 -15.32
C SER A 84 -18.61 -2.53 -15.19
N GLY A 85 -18.04 -1.98 -16.27
CA GLY A 85 -17.53 -0.60 -16.32
C GLY A 85 -16.06 -0.44 -15.92
N GLU A 86 -15.40 -1.52 -15.48
CA GLU A 86 -13.98 -1.53 -15.10
C GLU A 86 -13.11 -2.19 -16.17
N SER A 87 -11.80 -1.99 -16.08
CA SER A 87 -10.84 -2.64 -16.98
C SER A 87 -10.91 -4.17 -16.88
N ALA A 88 -10.48 -4.86 -17.95
CA ALA A 88 -10.29 -6.31 -17.91
C ALA A 88 -9.32 -6.70 -16.77
N ASN A 89 -9.49 -7.91 -16.24
CA ASN A 89 -8.62 -8.49 -15.19
C ASN A 89 -8.49 -7.64 -13.92
N SER A 90 -9.50 -6.82 -13.63
CA SER A 90 -9.56 -5.92 -12.47
C SER A 90 -10.27 -6.54 -11.27
N CYS A 91 -10.49 -7.85 -11.29
CA CYS A 91 -10.99 -8.61 -10.18
C CYS A 91 -10.29 -9.97 -10.08
N LEU A 92 -9.93 -10.33 -8.86
CA LEU A 92 -9.28 -11.57 -8.50
C LEU A 92 -10.05 -12.21 -7.34
N ILE A 93 -10.30 -13.50 -7.44
CA ILE A 93 -10.85 -14.32 -6.35
C ILE A 93 -9.94 -15.53 -6.18
N VAL A 94 -9.49 -15.76 -4.96
CA VAL A 94 -8.64 -16.91 -4.61
C VAL A 94 -9.32 -17.79 -3.60
N PHE A 95 -8.91 -19.06 -3.59
CA PHE A 95 -9.46 -20.09 -2.72
C PHE A 95 -8.34 -20.84 -2.00
N TYR A 96 -8.50 -21.03 -0.70
CA TYR A 96 -7.61 -21.86 0.11
C TYR A 96 -8.28 -22.20 1.45
N ASP A 97 -8.03 -23.40 1.95
CA ASP A 97 -8.50 -23.91 3.25
C ASP A 97 -7.84 -23.10 4.38
N LEU A 98 -8.58 -22.13 4.96
CA LEU A 98 -8.04 -21.24 5.99
C LEU A 98 -8.03 -21.91 7.37
N ASP A 99 -9.06 -22.67 7.71
CA ASP A 99 -9.23 -23.28 9.04
C ASP A 99 -8.59 -24.68 9.13
N THR A 100 -8.04 -25.18 8.03
CA THR A 100 -7.32 -26.46 7.90
C THR A 100 -8.18 -27.69 8.16
N ASN A 101 -9.51 -27.57 7.99
CA ASN A 101 -10.44 -28.66 8.22
C ASN A 101 -10.47 -29.69 7.07
N GLY A 102 -9.74 -29.46 5.98
CA GLY A 102 -9.64 -30.37 4.84
C GLY A 102 -10.77 -30.25 3.83
N ARG A 103 -11.55 -29.17 3.84
CA ARG A 103 -12.56 -28.83 2.83
C ARG A 103 -12.49 -27.34 2.50
N ILE A 104 -13.06 -26.96 1.35
CA ILE A 104 -13.23 -25.55 0.98
C ILE A 104 -14.66 -25.15 1.32
N ASP A 105 -14.81 -24.34 2.36
CA ASP A 105 -16.10 -23.84 2.82
C ASP A 105 -16.46 -22.53 2.08
N LEU A 106 -17.62 -22.49 1.40
CA LEU A 106 -18.04 -21.32 0.61
C LEU A 106 -19.37 -20.71 1.09
N SER A 107 -19.98 -21.30 2.11
CA SER A 107 -21.38 -21.08 2.49
C SER A 107 -21.62 -19.82 3.34
N SER A 108 -20.61 -19.33 4.08
CA SER A 108 -20.74 -18.19 4.99
C SER A 108 -19.51 -17.29 4.93
N ALA A 109 -19.69 -15.98 4.80
CA ALA A 109 -18.59 -15.01 4.78
C ALA A 109 -17.67 -15.07 6.01
N ALA A 110 -18.17 -15.53 7.17
CA ALA A 110 -17.40 -15.64 8.40
C ALA A 110 -16.41 -16.83 8.41
N THR A 111 -16.75 -17.90 7.69
CA THR A 111 -15.96 -19.14 7.65
C THR A 111 -15.45 -19.45 6.25
N ALA A 112 -15.77 -18.63 5.26
CA ALA A 112 -15.48 -18.98 3.88
C ALA A 112 -13.99 -18.94 3.55
N ASP A 113 -13.61 -19.87 2.69
CA ASP A 113 -12.27 -20.10 2.15
C ASP A 113 -12.10 -19.43 0.79
N SER A 114 -12.82 -18.32 0.57
CA SER A 114 -12.73 -17.50 -0.63
C SER A 114 -12.45 -16.05 -0.27
N PHE A 115 -11.49 -15.46 -0.96
CA PHE A 115 -11.00 -14.11 -0.73
C PHE A 115 -10.93 -13.36 -2.05
N GLY A 116 -11.49 -12.16 -2.07
CA GLY A 116 -11.65 -11.35 -3.28
C GLY A 116 -10.95 -10.01 -3.20
N TYR A 117 -10.52 -9.55 -4.36
CA TYR A 117 -10.01 -8.20 -4.61
C TYR A 117 -10.61 -7.69 -5.91
N ARG A 118 -11.17 -6.49 -5.93
CA ARG A 118 -11.66 -5.87 -7.18
C ARG A 118 -11.44 -4.37 -7.20
N LEU A 119 -11.25 -3.84 -8.40
CA LEU A 119 -11.39 -2.42 -8.67
C LEU A 119 -12.88 -2.10 -8.85
N ARG A 120 -13.34 -1.03 -8.18
CA ARG A 120 -14.67 -0.48 -8.41
C ARG A 120 -14.69 1.01 -8.13
N ASN A 121 -15.07 1.81 -9.12
CA ASN A 121 -15.22 3.26 -9.03
C ASN A 121 -13.97 3.97 -8.45
N GLY A 122 -12.78 3.48 -8.79
CA GLY A 122 -11.51 4.04 -8.31
C GLY A 122 -11.13 3.66 -6.86
N ALA A 123 -11.84 2.73 -6.24
CA ALA A 123 -11.44 2.10 -4.99
C ALA A 123 -11.04 0.64 -5.22
N LEU A 124 -10.03 0.17 -4.48
CA LEU A 124 -9.78 -1.25 -4.31
C LEU A 124 -10.69 -1.74 -3.18
N GLU A 125 -11.46 -2.77 -3.49
CA GLU A 125 -12.37 -3.43 -2.56
C GLU A 125 -11.87 -4.86 -2.28
N THR A 126 -12.15 -5.35 -1.08
CA THR A 126 -11.90 -6.73 -0.67
C THR A 126 -13.17 -7.38 -0.13
N ALA A 127 -13.25 -8.69 -0.18
CA ALA A 127 -14.37 -9.44 0.37
C ALA A 127 -13.94 -10.86 0.74
N ARG A 128 -14.65 -11.45 1.70
CA ARG A 128 -14.53 -12.86 2.07
C ARG A 128 -15.87 -13.56 1.81
N GLY A 129 -15.85 -14.80 1.32
CA GLY A 129 -17.08 -15.54 1.01
C GLY A 129 -17.73 -15.13 -0.31
N ILE A 130 -16.94 -14.63 -1.26
CA ILE A 130 -17.42 -14.27 -2.59
C ILE A 130 -16.99 -15.31 -3.61
N GLN A 131 -17.83 -15.50 -4.63
CA GLN A 131 -17.59 -16.43 -5.74
C GLN A 131 -17.62 -15.73 -7.10
N GLN A 132 -18.01 -14.45 -7.11
CA GLN A 132 -18.16 -13.65 -8.31
C GLN A 132 -17.74 -12.20 -8.02
N CYS A 133 -17.24 -11.54 -9.05
CA CYS A 133 -16.75 -10.17 -8.98
C CYS A 133 -17.87 -9.12 -8.90
N SER A 134 -19.09 -9.50 -9.25
CA SER A 134 -20.28 -8.65 -9.18
C SER A 134 -20.99 -8.78 -7.82
N GLY A 135 -21.89 -7.83 -7.53
CA GLY A 135 -22.74 -7.88 -6.35
C GLY A 135 -22.19 -7.14 -5.12
N ASN A 136 -22.81 -7.45 -3.99
CA ASN A 136 -22.65 -6.78 -2.69
C ASN A 136 -21.71 -7.58 -1.77
N GLY A 137 -21.45 -7.08 -0.56
CA GLY A 137 -20.56 -7.75 0.43
C GLY A 137 -19.08 -7.44 0.25
N TRP A 138 -18.77 -6.33 -0.43
CA TRP A 138 -17.41 -5.85 -0.66
C TRP A 138 -17.13 -4.63 0.21
N ASP A 139 -15.96 -4.64 0.83
CA ASP A 139 -15.46 -3.58 1.70
C ASP A 139 -14.35 -2.81 1.01
N LYS A 140 -14.41 -1.49 1.05
CA LYS A 140 -13.36 -0.63 0.52
C LYS A 140 -12.14 -0.67 1.43
N ILE A 141 -10.98 -0.97 0.86
CA ILE A 141 -9.68 -0.92 1.55
C ILE A 141 -8.85 0.31 1.16
N THR A 142 -9.34 1.10 0.21
CA THR A 142 -8.81 2.42 -0.15
C THR A 142 -9.94 3.45 -0.13
N ASP A 143 -9.66 4.67 0.33
CA ASP A 143 -10.60 5.79 0.25
C ASP A 143 -10.43 6.52 -1.09
N GLU A 144 -11.41 6.36 -2.00
CA GLU A 144 -11.38 6.98 -3.34
C GLU A 144 -11.35 8.52 -3.31
N LYS A 145 -11.70 9.15 -2.18
CA LYS A 145 -11.67 10.62 -2.02
C LYS A 145 -10.28 11.15 -1.69
N GLU A 146 -9.38 10.28 -1.22
CA GLU A 146 -7.98 10.63 -0.97
C GLU A 146 -7.04 10.00 -2.00
N ILE A 147 -7.22 8.69 -2.26
CA ILE A 147 -6.38 7.88 -3.13
C ILE A 147 -7.28 7.13 -4.12
N LYS A 148 -7.17 7.50 -5.39
CA LYS A 148 -7.80 6.79 -6.49
C LYS A 148 -6.90 5.64 -6.95
N VAL A 149 -7.45 4.44 -7.03
CA VAL A 149 -6.84 3.31 -7.71
C VAL A 149 -7.11 3.47 -9.21
N SER A 150 -6.06 3.75 -9.98
CA SER A 150 -6.16 4.00 -11.42
C SER A 150 -5.94 2.75 -12.26
N LEU A 151 -5.27 1.74 -11.70
CA LEU A 151 -5.04 0.45 -12.33
C LEU A 151 -5.03 -0.64 -11.26
N PHE A 152 -5.78 -1.70 -11.50
CA PHE A 152 -5.60 -2.99 -10.86
C PHE A 152 -5.77 -4.04 -11.95
N ASN A 153 -4.72 -4.80 -12.22
CA ASN A 153 -4.69 -5.77 -13.31
C ASN A 153 -3.91 -7.00 -12.87
N VAL A 154 -4.55 -8.17 -12.96
CA VAL A 154 -3.97 -9.47 -12.60
C VAL A 154 -3.85 -10.33 -13.85
N VAL A 155 -2.64 -10.67 -14.24
CA VAL A 155 -2.37 -11.47 -15.43
C VAL A 155 -1.87 -12.84 -15.00
N PRO A 156 -2.54 -13.95 -15.39
CA PRO A 156 -2.02 -15.28 -15.14
C PRO A 156 -0.79 -15.53 -16.02
N LEU A 157 0.24 -16.10 -15.43
CA LEU A 157 1.48 -16.51 -16.07
C LEU A 157 1.61 -18.04 -15.99
N TYR A 158 2.56 -18.60 -16.75
CA TYR A 158 2.82 -20.05 -16.74
C TYR A 158 3.05 -20.62 -15.33
N ARG A 159 3.77 -19.90 -14.46
CA ARG A 159 4.11 -20.32 -13.10
C ARG A 159 3.70 -19.32 -12.02
N GLY A 160 2.63 -18.56 -12.22
CA GLY A 160 2.15 -17.63 -11.20
C GLY A 160 1.32 -16.50 -11.77
N TYR A 161 1.42 -15.33 -11.14
CA TYR A 161 0.61 -14.17 -11.49
C TYR A 161 1.46 -12.90 -11.53
N GLU A 162 1.17 -12.04 -12.48
CA GLU A 162 1.64 -10.65 -12.46
C GLU A 162 0.50 -9.77 -11.96
N VAL A 163 0.75 -9.04 -10.87
CA VAL A 163 -0.20 -8.08 -10.30
C VAL A 163 0.34 -6.67 -10.48
N GLN A 164 -0.43 -5.85 -11.18
CA GLN A 164 -0.13 -4.43 -11.39
C GLN A 164 -1.12 -3.61 -10.58
N LEU A 165 -0.61 -2.68 -9.78
CA LEU A 165 -1.42 -1.75 -9.00
C LEU A 165 -0.89 -0.32 -9.22
N ALA A 166 -1.80 0.63 -9.47
CA ALA A 166 -1.47 2.04 -9.52
C ALA A 166 -2.41 2.86 -8.65
N LEU A 167 -1.82 3.74 -7.84
CA LEU A 167 -2.50 4.62 -6.92
C LEU A 167 -2.19 6.07 -7.28
N GLN A 168 -3.19 6.93 -7.21
CA GLN A 168 -3.08 8.36 -7.44
C GLN A 168 -3.72 9.13 -6.30
N ARG A 169 -2.95 9.96 -5.61
CA ARG A 169 -3.45 10.88 -4.60
C ARG A 169 -4.17 12.05 -5.26
N LEU A 170 -5.39 12.33 -4.82
CA LEU A 170 -6.26 13.37 -5.39
C LEU A 170 -6.10 14.74 -4.71
N LYS A 171 -5.38 14.81 -3.58
CA LYS A 171 -5.11 16.05 -2.82
C LYS A 171 -3.64 16.41 -2.87
N SER A 172 -3.33 17.71 -2.76
CA SER A 172 -1.94 18.19 -2.76
C SER A 172 -1.11 17.59 -1.60
N PRO A 173 0.12 17.11 -1.85
CA PRO A 173 0.78 17.06 -3.16
C PRO A 173 0.21 15.92 -4.01
N PHE A 174 -0.12 16.24 -5.26
CA PHE A 174 -0.55 15.24 -6.25
C PHE A 174 0.61 14.29 -6.52
N THR A 175 0.39 13.01 -6.22
CA THR A 175 1.39 11.96 -6.31
C THR A 175 0.76 10.73 -6.93
N ALA A 176 1.43 10.13 -7.90
CA ALA A 176 1.05 8.84 -8.46
C ALA A 176 2.18 7.84 -8.22
N VAL A 177 1.81 6.63 -7.86
CA VAL A 177 2.74 5.50 -7.71
C VAL A 177 2.14 4.30 -8.43
N GLN A 178 3.01 3.51 -9.06
CA GLN A 178 2.62 2.27 -9.71
C GLN A 178 3.67 1.23 -9.39
N GLN A 179 3.23 0.02 -9.11
CA GLN A 179 4.10 -1.10 -8.83
C GLN A 179 3.53 -2.36 -9.47
N THR A 180 4.43 -3.17 -10.00
CA THR A 180 4.15 -4.51 -10.52
C THR A 180 4.82 -5.52 -9.61
N ARG A 181 4.13 -6.60 -9.29
CA ARG A 181 4.66 -7.73 -8.52
C ARG A 181 4.39 -9.04 -9.23
N TYR A 182 5.40 -9.89 -9.32
CA TYR A 182 5.28 -11.27 -9.77
C TYR A 182 5.15 -12.17 -8.55
N ILE A 183 4.10 -12.97 -8.51
CA ILE A 183 3.74 -13.81 -7.35
C ILE A 183 3.69 -15.26 -7.81
N LEU A 184 4.43 -16.10 -7.09
CA LEU A 184 4.50 -17.54 -7.33
C LEU A 184 3.66 -18.23 -6.25
N PRO A 185 2.56 -18.91 -6.59
CA PRO A 185 1.78 -19.64 -5.61
C PRO A 185 2.56 -20.85 -5.09
N GLU A 186 2.51 -21.09 -3.77
CA GLU A 186 3.20 -22.23 -3.15
C GLU A 186 2.50 -23.55 -3.45
N ASN A 187 1.17 -23.51 -3.55
CA ASN A 187 0.30 -24.67 -3.72
C ASN A 187 -0.47 -24.62 -5.05
N GLY A 188 -0.13 -23.65 -5.91
CA GLY A 188 -0.86 -23.33 -7.13
C GLY A 188 -0.29 -23.99 -8.39
N TRP A 189 -1.21 -24.22 -9.33
CA TRP A 189 -1.02 -24.96 -10.57
C TRP A 189 -0.34 -24.15 -11.67
N VAL A 190 0.41 -24.86 -12.52
CA VAL A 190 0.97 -24.37 -13.79
C VAL A 190 -0.17 -24.27 -14.80
N VAL A 191 -0.33 -23.14 -15.49
CA VAL A 191 -1.32 -23.01 -16.56
C VAL A 191 -0.92 -23.97 -17.69
N GLU A 192 -1.67 -25.04 -17.88
CA GLU A 192 -1.46 -25.96 -19.01
C GLU A 192 -2.04 -25.34 -20.29
N LYS A 193 -1.32 -25.55 -21.39
CA LYS A 193 -1.36 -24.74 -22.62
C LYS A 193 -2.62 -24.93 -23.45
#